data_AF-A0A667I9R0-F1
#
_entry.id   AF-A0A667I9R0-F1
#
_cell.length_a   1.000
_cell.length_b   1.000
_cell.length_c   1.000
_cell.angle_alpha   90.00
_cell.angle_beta   90.00
_cell.angle_gamma   90.00
#
_symmetry.space_group_name_H-M   'P 1'
#
loop_
_entity.id
_entity.type
_entity.pdbx_description
1 polymer ?
#
loop_
_entity_poly.entity_id
_entity_poly.type
_entity_poly.pdbx_seq_one_letter_code
_entity_poly.pdbx_strand_id
1 'polypeptide(L)'
;MGDKPPGFRGSQSWIGCVEASLCLDHFGGPQGRLRHIPRGAGLQGELERLYSHFAGGGGPVMVGGDADAQSKALLGVCLGSGTEAYVLILDPHFWGAAKNPSELQAAGWVGWREVGTAFDHNSFYNLCLTSRNSQKQQHALD
;
A
#
# COMPACT_ATOMS: atom_id res chain seq x y z
N MET A 1 15.26 -0.26 16.76
CA MET A 1 15.48 -0.40 15.31
C MET A 1 16.67 0.43 14.84
N GLY A 2 16.82 1.69 15.29
CA GLY A 2 18.03 2.49 14.99
C GLY A 2 18.01 3.15 13.62
N ASP A 3 16.87 3.12 12.95
CA ASP A 3 16.57 3.68 11.62
C ASP A 3 16.34 5.20 11.64
N LYS A 4 16.05 5.78 12.80
CA LYS A 4 15.77 7.22 12.98
C LYS A 4 16.59 7.83 14.12
N PRO A 5 16.90 9.14 14.06
CA PRO A 5 17.68 9.83 15.09
C PRO A 5 16.90 9.98 16.42
N PRO A 6 17.61 10.25 17.53
CA PRO A 6 16.97 10.67 18.78
C PRO A 6 16.04 11.87 18.56
N GLY A 7 14.86 11.86 19.19
CA GLY A 7 13.84 12.91 19.02
C GLY A 7 12.85 12.66 17.87
N PHE A 8 13.02 11.60 17.08
CA PHE A 8 11.99 11.21 16.09
C PHE A 8 10.65 10.86 16.76
N ARG A 9 10.69 10.24 17.94
CA ARG A 9 9.47 10.01 18.74
C ARG A 9 8.86 11.34 19.17
N GLY A 10 7.62 11.58 18.73
CA GLY A 10 6.89 12.82 19.02
C GLY A 10 7.07 13.92 17.97
N SER A 11 7.86 13.68 16.90
CA SER A 11 7.93 14.60 15.77
C SER A 11 6.70 14.49 14.86
N GLN A 12 6.58 15.40 13.90
CA GLN A 12 5.59 15.37 12.82
C GLN A 12 6.18 14.86 11.50
N SER A 13 7.31 14.15 11.57
CA SER A 13 7.98 13.59 10.38
C SER A 13 7.16 12.45 9.79
N TRP A 14 6.99 12.44 8.47
CA TRP A 14 6.35 11.33 7.77
C TRP A 14 7.26 10.10 7.69
N ILE A 15 6.64 8.95 7.44
CA ILE A 15 7.29 7.67 7.17
C ILE A 15 6.78 7.10 5.85
N GLY A 16 7.60 6.28 5.19
CA GLY A 16 7.26 5.64 3.94
C GLY A 16 7.17 4.12 4.05
N CYS A 17 7.16 3.47 2.88
CA CYS A 17 7.11 2.01 2.78
C CYS A 17 8.27 1.31 3.47
N VAL A 18 9.47 1.90 3.44
CA VAL A 18 10.68 1.33 4.07
C VAL A 18 10.48 1.24 5.57
N GLU A 19 10.15 2.35 6.23
CA GLU A 19 9.89 2.37 7.67
C GLU A 19 8.70 1.49 8.05
N ALA A 20 7.63 1.48 7.22
CA ALA A 20 6.51 0.57 7.45
C ALA A 20 6.93 -0.89 7.44
N SER A 21 7.79 -1.32 6.51
CA SER A 21 8.30 -2.70 6.47
C SER A 21 9.14 -3.05 7.70
N LEU A 22 9.96 -2.11 8.20
CA LEU A 22 10.75 -2.30 9.43
C LEU A 22 9.85 -2.42 10.66
N CYS A 23 8.82 -1.57 10.77
CA CYS A 23 7.83 -1.64 11.83
C CYS A 23 7.07 -2.96 11.81
N LEU A 24 6.63 -3.41 10.63
CA LEU A 24 5.93 -4.69 10.48
C LEU A 24 6.77 -5.87 11.00
N ASP A 25 8.06 -5.91 10.67
CA ASP A 25 8.97 -6.94 11.17
C ASP A 25 9.17 -6.83 12.69
N HIS A 26 9.47 -5.63 13.19
CA HIS A 26 9.74 -5.37 14.60
C HIS A 26 8.56 -5.69 15.52
N PHE A 27 7.34 -5.34 15.11
CA PHE A 27 6.12 -5.64 15.87
C PHE A 27 5.55 -7.03 15.58
N GLY A 28 6.23 -7.81 14.72
CA GLY A 28 5.84 -9.17 14.40
C GLY A 28 4.56 -9.31 13.59
N GLY A 29 4.23 -8.29 12.80
CA GLY A 29 3.13 -8.28 11.86
C GLY A 29 3.37 -9.13 10.59
N PRO A 30 2.58 -8.92 9.53
CA PRO A 30 2.79 -9.59 8.24
C PRO A 30 4.14 -9.22 7.63
N GLN A 31 4.68 -10.10 6.79
CA GLN A 31 5.91 -9.83 6.05
C GLN A 31 5.66 -8.71 5.02
N GLY A 32 6.40 -7.61 5.12
CA GLY A 32 6.37 -6.51 4.16
C GLY A 32 7.49 -6.63 3.12
N ARG A 33 7.14 -6.88 1.85
CA ARG A 33 8.10 -6.92 0.73
C ARG A 33 8.09 -5.60 -0.03
N LEU A 34 9.25 -4.95 -0.11
CA LEU A 34 9.39 -3.68 -0.81
C LEU A 34 9.51 -3.86 -2.33
N ARG A 35 8.89 -2.95 -3.08
CA ARG A 35 9.04 -2.84 -4.53
C ARG A 35 9.12 -1.38 -4.93
N HIS A 36 10.18 -1.01 -5.64
CA HIS A 36 10.34 0.32 -6.21
C HIS A 36 9.81 0.36 -7.64
N ILE A 37 9.08 1.42 -7.95
CA ILE A 37 8.54 1.75 -9.26
C ILE A 37 9.15 3.09 -9.67
N PRO A 38 9.95 3.12 -10.75
CA PRO A 38 10.57 4.34 -11.24
C PRO A 38 9.55 5.40 -11.66
N ARG A 39 9.99 6.66 -11.68
CA ARG A 39 9.19 7.79 -12.21
C ARG A 39 8.71 7.51 -13.62
N GLY A 40 7.47 7.88 -13.91
CA GLY A 40 6.85 7.75 -15.24
C GLY A 40 6.43 6.33 -15.61
N ALA A 41 6.80 5.30 -14.85
CA ALA A 41 6.41 3.93 -15.16
C ALA A 41 4.94 3.63 -14.80
N GLY A 42 4.38 4.36 -13.84
CA GLY A 42 3.06 4.07 -13.26
C GLY A 42 2.99 2.64 -12.71
N LEU A 43 1.76 2.11 -12.55
CA LEU A 43 1.57 0.73 -12.08
C LEU A 43 1.46 -0.31 -13.19
N GLN A 44 1.46 0.09 -14.47
CA GLN A 44 1.13 -0.82 -15.58
C GLN A 44 2.02 -2.07 -15.61
N GLY A 45 3.33 -1.91 -15.39
CA GLY A 45 4.29 -3.01 -15.35
C GLY A 45 4.21 -3.91 -14.11
N GLU A 46 3.44 -3.52 -13.08
CA GLU A 46 3.29 -4.27 -11.83
C GLU A 46 1.90 -4.90 -11.68
N LEU A 47 0.98 -4.73 -12.65
CA LEU A 47 -0.40 -5.22 -12.58
C LEU A 47 -0.50 -6.74 -12.40
N GLU A 48 0.20 -7.51 -13.22
CA GLU A 48 0.23 -8.98 -13.13
C GLU A 48 0.78 -9.47 -11.78
N ARG A 49 1.75 -8.74 -11.22
CA ARG A 49 2.31 -9.03 -9.90
C ARG A 49 1.31 -8.73 -8.80
N LEU A 50 0.63 -7.58 -8.87
CA LEU A 50 -0.44 -7.24 -7.93
C LEU A 50 -1.58 -8.26 -8.00
N TYR A 51 -1.95 -8.69 -9.20
CA TYR A 51 -2.95 -9.73 -9.40
C TYR A 51 -2.53 -11.03 -8.71
N SER A 52 -1.32 -11.51 -9.01
CA SER A 52 -0.75 -12.71 -8.39
C SER A 52 -0.63 -12.60 -6.86
N HIS A 53 -0.27 -11.42 -6.35
CA HIS A 53 -0.18 -11.13 -4.92
C HIS A 53 -1.53 -11.31 -4.24
N PHE A 54 -2.59 -10.65 -4.73
CA PHE A 54 -3.92 -10.75 -4.14
C PHE A 54 -4.53 -12.15 -4.35
N ALA A 55 -4.36 -12.74 -5.54
CA ALA A 55 -4.83 -14.10 -5.82
C ALA A 55 -4.15 -15.15 -4.93
N GLY A 56 -2.88 -14.94 -4.56
CA GLY A 56 -2.12 -15.78 -3.63
C GLY A 56 -2.43 -15.55 -2.14
N GLY A 57 -3.48 -14.77 -1.81
CA GLY A 57 -3.84 -14.47 -0.42
C GLY A 57 -2.96 -13.38 0.23
N GLY A 58 -2.29 -12.57 -0.57
CA GLY A 58 -1.60 -11.37 -0.13
C GLY A 58 -2.56 -10.35 0.49
N GLY A 59 -2.07 -9.61 1.48
CA GLY A 59 -2.82 -8.58 2.17
C GLY A 59 -2.75 -7.21 1.47
N PRO A 60 -3.21 -6.14 2.15
CA PRO A 60 -3.11 -4.77 1.64
C PRO A 60 -1.68 -4.39 1.23
N VAL A 61 -1.57 -3.59 0.17
CA VAL A 61 -0.27 -3.06 -0.30
C VAL A 61 -0.22 -1.58 0.02
N MET A 62 0.70 -1.17 0.91
CA MET A 62 0.94 0.26 1.12
C MET A 62 1.64 0.84 -0.11
N VAL A 63 1.24 2.03 -0.53
CA VAL A 63 1.88 2.83 -1.58
C VAL A 63 2.35 4.13 -0.96
N GLY A 64 3.62 4.48 -1.17
CA GLY A 64 4.16 5.80 -0.88
C GLY A 64 4.76 6.41 -2.14
N GLY A 65 4.29 7.60 -2.52
CA GLY A 65 4.90 8.44 -3.55
C GLY A 65 5.82 9.51 -2.94
N ASP A 66 6.69 10.09 -3.76
CA ASP A 66 7.57 11.18 -3.34
C ASP A 66 6.98 12.57 -3.56
N ALA A 67 6.28 12.79 -4.69
CA ALA A 67 5.77 14.10 -5.05
C ALA A 67 4.25 14.26 -4.80
N ASP A 68 3.49 13.16 -4.69
CA ASP A 68 2.04 13.23 -4.50
C ASP A 68 1.62 13.51 -3.04
N ALA A 69 2.56 13.42 -2.09
CA ALA A 69 2.35 13.55 -0.65
C ALA A 69 1.14 12.73 -0.13
N GLN A 70 0.80 11.65 -0.81
CA GLN A 70 -0.42 10.89 -0.55
C GLN A 70 -0.10 9.40 -0.44
N SER A 71 0.10 8.94 0.79
CA SER A 71 0.11 7.51 1.07
C SER A 71 -1.26 6.90 0.78
N LYS A 72 -1.30 5.68 0.25
CA LYS A 72 -2.54 4.96 -0.08
C LYS A 72 -2.37 3.48 0.23
N ALA A 73 -3.47 2.76 0.41
CA ALA A 73 -3.45 1.30 0.44
C ALA A 73 -4.17 0.74 -0.80
N LEU A 74 -3.54 -0.19 -1.50
CA LEU A 74 -4.21 -1.00 -2.51
C LEU A 74 -4.82 -2.23 -1.84
N LEU A 75 -6.09 -2.48 -2.14
CA LEU A 75 -6.87 -3.59 -1.61
C LEU A 75 -7.21 -4.63 -2.69
N GLY A 76 -6.94 -4.31 -3.96
CA GLY A 76 -7.22 -5.19 -5.08
C GLY A 76 -6.85 -4.56 -6.42
N VAL A 77 -6.81 -5.39 -7.44
CA VAL A 77 -6.63 -5.00 -8.84
C VAL A 77 -7.69 -5.70 -9.70
N CYS A 78 -8.19 -5.01 -10.72
CA CYS A 78 -9.10 -5.52 -11.71
C CYS A 78 -8.54 -5.22 -13.10
N LEU A 79 -8.43 -6.24 -13.94
CA LEU A 79 -7.91 -6.14 -15.30
C LEU A 79 -9.09 -6.24 -16.27
N GLY A 80 -9.28 -5.23 -17.10
CA GLY A 80 -10.32 -5.19 -18.13
C GLY A 80 -9.89 -5.87 -19.43
N SER A 81 -10.76 -5.83 -20.45
CA SER A 81 -10.39 -6.28 -21.79
C SER A 81 -9.49 -5.24 -22.46
N GLY A 82 -8.23 -5.60 -22.72
CA GLY A 82 -7.26 -4.71 -23.36
C GLY A 82 -6.29 -4.08 -22.37
N THR A 83 -6.16 -2.76 -22.37
CA THR A 83 -5.21 -2.02 -21.52
C THR A 83 -5.84 -1.42 -20.26
N GLU A 84 -7.15 -1.55 -20.10
CA GLU A 84 -7.89 -1.01 -18.95
C GLU A 84 -7.53 -1.77 -17.68
N ALA A 85 -7.15 -1.04 -16.64
CA ALA A 85 -6.85 -1.62 -15.34
C ALA A 85 -7.29 -0.66 -14.23
N TYR A 86 -7.83 -1.24 -13.16
CA TYR A 86 -8.29 -0.51 -12.00
C TYR A 86 -7.66 -1.07 -10.75
N VAL A 87 -7.42 -0.20 -9.77
CA VAL A 87 -7.00 -0.58 -8.42
C VAL A 87 -8.02 -0.10 -7.40
N LEU A 88 -8.30 -0.94 -6.40
CA LEU A 88 -9.15 -0.57 -5.28
C LEU A 88 -8.29 0.15 -4.25
N ILE A 89 -8.53 1.44 -4.07
CA ILE A 89 -7.76 2.31 -3.17
C ILE A 89 -8.53 2.52 -1.87
N LEU A 90 -7.82 2.46 -0.76
CA LEU A 90 -8.20 3.03 0.53
C LEU A 90 -7.29 4.23 0.82
N ASP A 91 -7.90 5.40 0.93
CA ASP A 91 -7.24 6.67 1.19
C ASP A 91 -7.26 6.99 2.70
N PRO A 92 -6.10 7.11 3.36
CA PRO A 92 -5.99 7.35 4.79
C PRO A 92 -6.16 8.82 5.21
N HIS A 93 -6.37 9.76 4.27
CA HIS A 93 -6.47 11.20 4.60
C HIS A 93 -7.88 11.62 5.06
N PHE A 94 -8.82 10.68 5.20
CA PHE A 94 -10.13 10.99 5.76
C PHE A 94 -10.01 11.53 7.18
N TRP A 95 -10.60 12.70 7.41
CA TRP A 95 -10.73 13.30 8.74
C TRP A 95 -12.19 13.36 9.16
N GLY A 96 -12.52 12.66 10.25
CA GLY A 96 -13.87 12.61 10.81
C GLY A 96 -14.27 11.21 11.27
N ALA A 97 -15.56 11.04 11.56
CA ALA A 97 -16.14 9.75 11.89
C ALA A 97 -17.18 9.38 10.83
N ALA A 98 -16.88 8.36 10.01
CA ALA A 98 -17.84 7.83 9.07
C ALA A 98 -18.87 6.98 9.81
N LYS A 99 -20.16 7.16 9.49
CA LYS A 99 -21.24 6.40 10.15
C LYS A 99 -21.37 4.98 9.61
N ASN A 100 -20.97 4.78 8.35
CA ASN A 100 -21.01 3.50 7.66
C ASN A 100 -20.03 3.50 6.46
N PRO A 101 -19.68 2.32 5.90
CA PRO A 101 -18.78 2.22 4.75
C PRO A 101 -19.30 2.94 3.49
N SER A 102 -20.62 3.05 3.30
CA SER A 102 -21.20 3.69 2.12
C SER A 102 -20.90 5.19 2.06
N GLU A 103 -20.78 5.87 3.20
CA GLU A 103 -20.34 7.27 3.25
C GLU A 103 -18.90 7.42 2.74
N LEU A 104 -18.00 6.50 3.13
CA LEU A 104 -16.61 6.51 2.66
C LEU A 104 -16.52 6.21 1.16
N GLN A 105 -17.34 5.28 0.67
CA GLN A 105 -17.41 4.94 -0.75
C GLN A 105 -17.96 6.10 -1.58
N ALA A 106 -19.08 6.70 -1.14
CA ALA A 106 -19.72 7.82 -1.83
C ALA A 106 -18.81 9.06 -1.88
N ALA A 107 -18.02 9.31 -0.83
CA ALA A 107 -17.03 10.38 -0.79
C ALA A 107 -15.70 10.01 -1.47
N GLY A 108 -15.53 8.77 -1.94
CA GLY A 108 -14.37 8.35 -2.70
C GLY A 108 -13.12 8.00 -1.88
N TRP A 109 -13.23 7.88 -0.54
CA TRP A 109 -12.15 7.43 0.35
C TRP A 109 -11.82 5.95 0.16
N VAL A 110 -12.80 5.16 -0.28
CA VAL A 110 -12.61 3.77 -0.70
C VAL A 110 -13.27 3.57 -2.04
N GLY A 111 -12.51 3.16 -3.05
CA GLY A 111 -13.10 2.92 -4.36
C GLY A 111 -12.11 2.52 -5.44
N TRP A 112 -12.67 2.01 -6.54
CA TRP A 112 -11.89 1.71 -7.73
C TRP A 112 -11.44 3.00 -8.40
N ARG A 113 -10.16 3.02 -8.80
CA ARG A 113 -9.54 4.08 -9.58
C ARG A 113 -8.84 3.46 -10.76
N GLU A 114 -8.98 4.09 -11.91
CA GLU A 114 -8.26 3.68 -13.12
C GLU A 114 -6.76 3.91 -12.88
N VAL A 115 -5.93 2.94 -13.26
CA VAL A 115 -4.48 2.97 -13.03
C VAL A 115 -3.81 4.18 -13.70
N GLY A 116 -4.28 4.57 -14.89
CA GLY A 116 -3.73 5.72 -15.62
C GLY A 116 -3.94 7.09 -14.95
N THR A 117 -4.90 7.20 -14.03
CA THR A 117 -5.23 8.45 -13.33
C THR A 117 -4.95 8.40 -11.84
N ALA A 118 -4.79 7.21 -11.25
CA ALA A 118 -4.55 7.02 -9.84
C ALA A 118 -3.11 7.36 -9.38
N PHE A 119 -2.16 7.43 -10.31
CA PHE A 119 -0.73 7.63 -10.03
C PHE A 119 -0.17 8.77 -10.87
N ASP A 120 0.56 9.67 -10.23
CA ASP A 120 1.24 10.78 -10.89
C ASP A 120 2.47 10.26 -11.65
N HIS A 121 2.51 10.54 -12.95
CA HIS A 121 3.63 10.21 -13.83
C HIS A 121 4.95 10.88 -13.42
N ASN A 122 4.90 12.00 -12.69
CA ASN A 122 6.11 12.69 -12.19
C ASN A 122 6.62 12.13 -10.87
N SER A 123 5.85 11.27 -10.19
CA SER A 123 6.25 10.62 -8.94
C SER A 123 6.92 9.28 -9.19
N PHE A 124 7.81 8.87 -8.29
CA PHE A 124 8.14 7.46 -8.14
C PHE A 124 7.25 6.86 -7.05
N TYR A 125 7.10 5.54 -7.06
CA TYR A 125 6.32 4.85 -6.04
C TYR A 125 7.13 3.74 -5.39
N ASN A 126 7.04 3.67 -4.07
CA ASN A 126 7.40 2.46 -3.34
C ASN A 126 6.12 1.74 -2.93
N LEU A 127 6.12 0.43 -3.10
CA LEU A 127 5.08 -0.45 -2.59
C LEU A 127 5.64 -1.28 -1.44
N CYS A 128 4.83 -1.52 -0.41
CA CYS A 128 5.07 -2.52 0.62
C CYS A 128 3.97 -3.58 0.55
N LEU A 129 4.29 -4.72 -0.06
CA LEU A 129 3.37 -5.84 -0.26
C LEU A 129 3.33 -6.69 1.01
N THR A 130 2.17 -6.77 1.66
CA THR A 130 2.02 -7.54 2.90
C THR A 130 1.60 -8.98 2.62
N SER A 131 2.25 -9.95 3.27
CA SER A 131 1.90 -11.37 3.15
C SER A 131 1.94 -12.05 4.52
N ARG A 132 1.21 -13.16 4.68
CA ARG A 132 1.22 -13.94 5.92
C ARG A 132 2.63 -14.50 6.16
N ASN A 133 3.11 -14.39 7.39
CA ASN A 133 4.46 -14.80 7.74
C ASN A 133 4.49 -16.32 8.02
N SER A 134 4.89 -17.14 7.04
CA SER A 134 4.82 -18.60 7.11
C SER A 134 5.68 -19.21 8.24
N GLN A 135 6.80 -18.57 8.58
CA GLN A 135 7.73 -19.07 9.62
C GLN A 135 7.19 -18.93 11.05
N LYS A 136 6.18 -18.07 11.30
CA LYS A 136 5.57 -17.92 12.64
C LYS A 136 4.38 -18.85 12.88
N GLN A 137 3.87 -19.54 11.85
CA GLN A 137 2.82 -20.54 12.04
C GLN A 137 3.33 -21.82 12.71
N GLN A 138 4.60 -22.19 12.50
CA GLN A 138 5.17 -23.38 13.12
C GLN A 138 5.35 -23.23 14.63
N HIS A 139 5.71 -22.04 15.13
CA HIS A 139 5.88 -21.81 16.57
C HIS A 139 4.58 -21.53 17.35
N ALA A 140 3.43 -21.36 16.69
CA ALA A 140 2.14 -21.18 17.35
C ALA A 140 1.30 -22.46 17.39
N LEU A 141 1.81 -23.55 16.80
CA LEU A 141 1.18 -24.87 16.73
C LEU A 141 1.95 -25.94 17.54
N ASP A 142 3.03 -25.54 18.21
CA ASP A 142 3.79 -26.30 19.21
C ASP A 142 3.53 -25.73 20.61
#